data_AF-A0A1T4YJ89-F1
#
_entry.id   AF-A0A1T4YJ89-F1
#
_cell.length_a   1.000
_cell.length_b   1.000
_cell.length_c   1.000
_cell.angle_alpha   90.00
_cell.angle_beta   90.00
_cell.angle_gamma   90.00
#
_symmetry.space_group_name_H-M   'P 1'
#
loop_
_entity.id
_entity.type
_entity.pdbx_description
1 polymer ?
#
loop_
_entity_poly.entity_id
_entity_poly.type
_entity_poly.pdbx_seq_one_letter_code
_entity_poly.pdbx_strand_id
1 'polypeptide(L)'
;MAINTTPSLEQLKQAVKIREQIERLQAELNSILGGGGARRGRKPGTKTNDAGDDEVSESAATGRKKKKRTMSAEAREKIAEAQRKRWAKAKE
;
A
#
# COMPACT_ATOMS: atom_id res chain seq x y z
N MET A 1 -14.92 49.81 6.08
CA MET A 1 -13.83 49.98 5.10
C MET A 1 -13.86 48.77 4.17
N ALA A 2 -14.24 48.93 2.90
CA ALA A 2 -14.22 47.83 1.95
C ALA A 2 -12.77 47.56 1.52
N ILE A 3 -12.23 46.42 1.94
CA ILE A 3 -10.88 45.99 1.58
C ILE A 3 -10.98 45.48 0.14
N ASN A 4 -10.50 46.24 -0.83
CA ASN A 4 -10.50 45.82 -2.24
C ASN A 4 -9.69 44.52 -2.36
N THR A 5 -10.40 43.39 -2.45
CA THR A 5 -9.89 42.02 -2.40
C THR A 5 -9.42 41.53 -3.78
N THR A 6 -9.27 42.41 -4.76
CA THR A 6 -8.85 42.05 -6.11
C THR A 6 -7.33 41.94 -6.18
N PRO A 7 -6.75 40.74 -6.32
CA PRO A 7 -5.30 40.59 -6.45
C PRO A 7 -4.82 41.20 -7.77
N SER A 8 -3.63 41.79 -7.75
CA SER A 8 -2.96 42.29 -8.95
C SER A 8 -2.55 41.14 -9.87
N LEU A 9 -2.34 41.43 -11.15
CA LEU A 9 -1.88 40.43 -12.13
C LEU A 9 -0.56 39.77 -11.70
N GLU A 10 0.35 40.55 -11.11
CA GLU A 10 1.62 40.04 -10.58
C GLU A 10 1.41 39.09 -9.40
N GLN A 11 0.49 39.43 -8.49
CA GLN A 11 0.12 38.57 -7.37
C GLN A 11 -0.46 37.23 -7.85
N LEU A 12 -1.28 37.25 -8.90
CA LEU A 12 -1.80 36.03 -9.52
C LEU A 12 -0.69 35.17 -10.15
N LYS A 13 0.27 35.79 -10.85
CA LYS A 13 1.44 35.07 -11.40
C LYS A 13 2.29 34.44 -10.30
N GLN A 14 2.51 35.16 -9.21
CA GLN A 14 3.23 34.64 -8.05
C GLN A 14 2.48 33.48 -7.39
N ALA A 15 1.15 33.57 -7.27
CA ALA A 15 0.32 32.50 -6.73
C ALA A 15 0.42 31.20 -7.57
N VAL A 16 0.45 31.30 -8.90
CA VAL A 16 0.65 30.13 -9.78
C VAL A 16 2.01 29.49 -9.54
N LYS A 17 3.08 30.28 -9.45
CA LYS A 17 4.43 29.75 -9.16
C LYS A 17 4.48 29.01 -7.82
N ILE A 18 3.85 29.56 -6.78
CA ILE A 18 3.76 28.93 -5.47
C ILE A 18 2.95 27.62 -5.55
N ARG A 19 1.85 27.61 -6.32
CA ARG A 19 1.03 26.41 -6.52
C ARG A 19 1.82 25.27 -7.15
N GLU A 20 2.61 25.53 -8.19
CA GLU A 20 3.49 24.51 -8.79
C GLU A 20 4.48 23.93 -7.79
N GLN A 21 5.05 24.78 -6.92
CA GLN A 21 5.95 24.33 -5.87
C GLN A 21 5.23 23.46 -4.84
N ILE A 22 3.99 23.81 -4.46
CA ILE A 22 3.16 22.98 -3.58
C ILE A 22 2.89 21.62 -4.21
N GLU A 23 2.57 21.56 -5.50
CA GLU A 23 2.29 20.28 -6.19
C GLU A 23 3.52 19.37 -6.23
N ARG A 24 4.72 19.92 -6.45
CA ARG A 24 5.97 19.17 -6.37
C ARG A 24 6.21 18.62 -4.97
N LEU A 25 6.08 19.48 -3.94
CA LEU A 25 6.26 19.06 -2.55
C LEU A 25 5.22 18.03 -2.12
N GLN A 26 3.97 18.15 -2.57
CA GLN A 26 2.94 17.15 -2.32
C GLN A 26 3.25 15.82 -3.00
N ALA A 27 3.79 15.82 -4.23
CA ALA A 27 4.23 14.61 -4.90
C ALA A 27 5.41 13.93 -4.18
N GLU A 28 6.38 14.71 -3.71
CA GLU A 28 7.49 14.22 -2.90
C GLU A 28 7.00 13.64 -1.56
N LEU A 29 6.11 14.34 -0.87
CA LEU A 29 5.48 13.85 0.35
C LEU A 29 4.69 12.57 0.09
N ASN A 30 3.93 12.49 -1.01
CA ASN A 30 3.21 11.26 -1.38
C ASN A 30 4.16 10.14 -1.79
N SER A 31 5.33 10.43 -2.34
CA SER A 31 6.36 9.41 -2.61
C SER A 31 6.92 8.84 -1.29
N ILE A 32 7.19 9.71 -0.32
CA ILE A 32 7.76 9.33 0.98
C ILE A 32 6.72 8.66 1.88
N LEU A 33 5.54 9.28 2.03
CA LEU A 33 4.46 8.87 2.94
C LEU A 33 3.48 7.89 2.28
N GLY A 34 3.24 8.04 0.98
CA GLY A 34 2.48 7.09 0.16
C GLY A 34 3.35 5.96 -0.41
N GLY A 35 4.65 5.93 -0.06
CA GLY A 35 5.60 4.83 -0.25
C GLY A 35 5.29 3.56 0.55
N GLY A 36 4.01 3.27 0.81
CA GLY A 36 3.52 1.96 1.17
C GLY A 36 3.52 1.08 -0.08
N GLY A 37 4.73 0.60 -0.41
CA GLY A 37 5.11 0.07 -1.71
C GLY A 37 4.09 -0.83 -2.40
N ALA A 38 4.18 -0.86 -3.73
CA ALA A 38 3.85 -2.06 -4.46
C ALA A 38 4.44 -3.23 -3.68
N ARG A 39 3.57 -4.00 -3.01
CA ARG A 39 3.97 -5.20 -2.27
C ARG A 39 4.94 -5.91 -3.20
N ARG A 40 6.20 -6.08 -2.82
CA ARG A 40 7.18 -6.75 -3.70
C ARG A 40 6.53 -8.07 -4.16
N GLY A 41 6.24 -8.16 -5.46
CA GLY A 41 5.48 -9.26 -6.08
C GLY A 41 4.07 -8.94 -6.61
N ARG A 42 3.47 -7.77 -6.33
CA ARG A 42 2.20 -7.34 -6.93
C ARG A 42 2.48 -6.43 -8.14
N LYS A 43 2.12 -6.90 -9.33
CA LYS A 43 2.22 -6.09 -10.56
C LYS A 43 1.41 -4.80 -10.38
N PRO A 44 1.99 -3.62 -10.63
CA PRO A 44 1.24 -2.37 -10.56
C PRO A 44 0.16 -2.37 -11.66
N GLY A 45 -1.08 -2.05 -11.27
CA GLY A 45 -2.23 -1.96 -12.18
C GLY A 45 -3.22 -3.14 -12.17
N THR A 46 -2.99 -4.22 -11.41
CA THR A 46 -4.00 -5.28 -11.29
C THR A 46 -5.15 -4.83 -10.39
N LYS A 47 -6.21 -4.26 -10.98
CA LYS A 47 -7.54 -4.23 -10.38
C LYS A 47 -8.10 -5.65 -10.47
N THR A 48 -7.82 -6.48 -9.46
CA THR A 48 -8.53 -7.76 -9.34
C THR A 48 -9.97 -7.45 -8.94
N ASN A 49 -10.85 -7.32 -9.93
CA ASN A 49 -12.26 -7.68 -9.78
C ASN A 49 -12.40 -9.21 -9.96
N ASP A 50 -11.52 -9.96 -9.31
CA ASP A 50 -11.57 -11.42 -9.31
C ASP A 50 -12.55 -11.81 -8.21
N ALA A 51 -13.83 -11.57 -8.52
CA ALA A 51 -14.87 -12.50 -8.13
C ALA A 51 -14.40 -13.86 -8.64
N GLY A 52 -14.26 -14.81 -7.72
CA GLY A 52 -13.71 -16.11 -8.04
C GLY A 52 -14.52 -16.78 -9.16
N ASP A 53 -13.80 -17.22 -10.17
CA ASP A 53 -14.31 -18.18 -11.15
C ASP A 53 -14.14 -19.59 -10.54
N ASP A 54 -15.06 -19.92 -9.62
CA ASP A 54 -15.33 -21.27 -9.13
C ASP A 54 -16.09 -22.02 -10.24
N GLU A 55 -15.38 -22.76 -11.08
CA GLU A 55 -16.00 -23.78 -11.93
C GLU A 55 -16.08 -25.10 -11.15
N VAL A 56 -17.28 -25.28 -10.58
CA VAL A 56 -18.03 -26.50 -10.21
C VAL A 56 -17.62 -27.27 -8.94
N SER A 57 -18.32 -26.97 -7.84
CA SER A 57 -18.78 -28.00 -6.89
C SER A 57 -20.04 -27.52 -6.15
N GLU A 58 -21.18 -27.98 -6.64
CA GLU A 58 -22.51 -27.78 -6.07
C GLU A 58 -22.60 -28.39 -4.67
N SER A 59 -22.47 -27.59 -3.60
CA SER A 59 -23.18 -27.84 -2.33
C SER A 59 -23.12 -26.66 -1.35
N ALA A 60 -24.25 -25.95 -1.30
CA ALA A 60 -24.85 -25.28 -0.15
C ALA A 60 -24.07 -24.14 0.53
N ALA A 61 -24.51 -22.94 0.18
CA ALA A 61 -24.35 -21.71 0.94
C ALA A 61 -24.73 -21.86 2.42
N THR A 62 -23.75 -21.63 3.30
CA THR A 62 -23.93 -20.93 4.58
C THR A 62 -22.67 -20.11 4.80
N GLY A 63 -22.80 -18.83 5.14
CA GLY A 63 -21.67 -17.91 5.36
C GLY A 63 -20.75 -18.38 6.47
N ARG A 64 -19.76 -19.22 6.15
CA ARG A 64 -18.76 -19.69 7.10
C ARG A 64 -17.68 -18.62 7.25
N LYS A 65 -17.62 -18.00 8.43
CA LYS A 65 -16.52 -17.11 8.84
C LYS A 65 -15.20 -17.78 8.45
N LYS A 66 -14.36 -17.10 7.66
CA LYS A 66 -13.10 -17.64 7.13
C LYS A 66 -12.27 -18.23 8.29
N LYS A 67 -12.17 -19.56 8.35
CA LYS A 67 -11.40 -20.25 9.40
C LYS A 67 -9.92 -19.90 9.20
N LYS A 68 -9.30 -19.31 10.22
CA LYS A 68 -7.85 -19.01 10.18
C LYS A 68 -7.09 -20.33 10.08
N ARG A 69 -6.18 -20.42 9.11
CA ARG A 69 -5.30 -21.59 8.94
C ARG A 69 -4.20 -21.53 10.00
N THR A 70 -4.12 -22.55 10.84
CA THR A 70 -3.05 -22.72 11.83
C THR A 70 -1.96 -23.60 11.25
N MET A 71 -0.69 -23.20 11.38
CA MET A 71 0.46 -23.98 10.91
C MET A 71 0.62 -25.28 11.70
N SER A 72 0.92 -26.38 10.99
CA SER A 72 1.27 -27.70 11.54
C SER A 72 2.59 -27.66 12.34
N ALA A 73 2.79 -28.61 13.25
CA ALA A 73 3.96 -28.70 14.14
C ALA A 73 5.27 -28.78 13.34
N GLU A 74 5.35 -29.70 12.37
CA GLU A 74 6.52 -29.87 11.51
C GLU A 74 6.88 -28.58 10.74
N ALA A 75 5.87 -27.83 10.32
CA ALA A 75 6.08 -26.57 9.60
C ALA A 75 6.66 -25.48 10.52
N ARG A 76 6.31 -25.49 11.80
CA ARG A 76 6.90 -24.59 12.81
C ARG A 76 8.35 -24.96 13.10
N GLU A 77 8.67 -26.26 13.15
CA GLU A 77 10.05 -26.75 13.35
C GLU A 77 10.98 -26.31 12.22
N LYS A 78 10.56 -26.48 10.96
CA LYS A 78 11.34 -26.00 9.79
C LYS A 78 11.61 -24.50 9.83
N ILE A 79 10.65 -23.70 10.29
CA ILE A 79 10.81 -22.25 10.43
C ILE A 79 11.80 -21.93 11.56
N ALA A 80 11.73 -22.62 12.69
CA ALA A 80 12.64 -22.41 13.82
C ALA A 80 14.10 -22.72 13.44
N GLU A 81 14.34 -23.82 12.73
CA GLU A 81 15.67 -24.14 12.21
C GLU A 81 16.21 -23.08 11.25
N ALA A 82 15.37 -22.61 10.33
CA ALA A 82 15.75 -21.55 9.40
C ALA A 82 16.06 -20.23 10.14
N GLN A 83 15.32 -19.90 11.19
CA GLN A 83 15.59 -18.74 12.04
C GLN A 83 16.93 -18.86 12.77
N ARG A 84 17.22 -20.02 13.38
CA ARG A 84 18.52 -20.28 14.04
C ARG A 84 19.69 -20.12 13.07
N LYS A 85 19.57 -20.66 11.84
CA LYS A 85 20.58 -20.50 10.79
C LYS A 85 20.80 -19.04 10.39
N ARG A 86 19.70 -18.26 10.25
CA ARG A 86 19.77 -16.84 9.93
C ARG A 86 20.43 -16.02 11.05
N TRP A 87 20.13 -16.34 12.31
CA TRP A 87 20.73 -15.64 13.45
C TRP A 87 22.17 -16.04 13.72
N ALA A 88 22.56 -17.29 13.44
CA ALA A 88 23.96 -17.69 13.50
C ALA A 88 24.83 -16.83 12.58
N LYS A 89 24.36 -16.56 11.34
CA LYS A 89 25.04 -15.67 10.39
C LYS A 89 25.06 -14.19 10.82
N ALA A 90 24.15 -13.77 11.69
CA ALA A 90 24.08 -12.39 12.17
C ALA A 90 24.86 -12.17 13.48
N LYS A 91 25.33 -13.24 14.12
CA LYS A 91 26.09 -13.20 15.38
C LYS A 91 27.59 -13.44 15.17
N GLU A 92 28.04 -13.41 13.92
CA GLU A 92 29.44 -13.37 13.51
C GLU A 92 29.80 -11.92 13.16
#